data_AF-A0A0D6P608-F1
#
_entry.id   AF-A0A0D6P608-F1
#
_cell.length_a   1.000
_cell.length_b   1.000
_cell.length_c   1.000
_cell.angle_alpha   90.00
_cell.angle_beta   90.00
_cell.angle_gamma   90.00
#
_symmetry.space_group_name_H-M   'P 1'
#
loop_
_entity.id
_entity.type
_entity.pdbx_description
1 polymer ?
#
loop_
_entity_poly.entity_id
_entity_poly.type
_entity_poly.pdbx_seq_one_letter_code
_entity_poly.pdbx_strand_id
1 'polypeptide(L)'
;MLVALSAGAVTATSVHTWYLSLRRPPGTPPNWVFGPVWTTLYLMMAGAAWLVWRRTGGGRALRLWGWQLLANALWTPAFFGLRLPGLALLVMGVLVVLLGRTVRIFGRIVPLAALLLLPYCVWVLYATYLTAGFWWLNGD
;
A
#
# COMPACT_ATOMS: atom_id res chain seq x y z
N MET A 1 21.99 4.78 -1.74
CA MET A 1 21.52 6.14 -2.10
C MET A 1 21.31 6.33 -3.60
N LEU A 2 22.16 5.77 -4.48
CA LEU A 2 22.00 5.88 -5.95
C LEU A 2 20.84 5.06 -6.56
N VAL A 3 20.46 3.92 -5.96
CA VAL A 3 19.31 3.11 -6.41
C VAL A 3 17.95 3.78 -6.13
N ALA A 4 17.87 4.64 -5.11
CA ALA A 4 16.65 5.38 -4.78
C ALA A 4 16.36 6.51 -5.78
N LEU A 5 17.42 7.12 -6.34
CA LEU A 5 17.30 8.20 -7.33
C LEU A 5 16.93 7.66 -8.72
N SER A 6 17.44 6.49 -9.11
CA SER A 6 17.05 5.85 -10.38
C SER A 6 15.63 5.28 -10.34
N ALA A 7 15.22 4.67 -9.22
CA ALA A 7 13.84 4.22 -9.03
C ALA A 7 12.84 5.39 -9.04
N GLY A 8 13.19 6.52 -8.40
CA GLY A 8 12.37 7.73 -8.39
C GLY A 8 12.18 8.37 -9.77
N ALA A 9 13.24 8.45 -10.57
CA ALA A 9 13.19 8.99 -11.92
C ALA A 9 12.37 8.09 -12.88
N VAL A 10 12.55 6.77 -12.83
CA VAL A 10 11.79 5.83 -13.67
C VAL A 10 10.30 5.82 -13.30
N THR A 11 9.99 5.94 -12.00
CA THR A 11 8.60 6.06 -11.52
C THR A 11 7.97 7.37 -11.97
N ALA A 12 8.68 8.51 -11.84
CA ALA A 12 8.18 9.82 -12.26
C ALA A 12 7.93 9.91 -13.77
N THR A 13 8.83 9.37 -14.60
CA THR A 13 8.66 9.36 -16.06
C THR A 13 7.53 8.43 -16.49
N SER A 14 7.35 7.28 -15.84
CA SER A 14 6.22 6.36 -16.11
C SER A 14 4.87 6.96 -15.69
N VAL A 15 4.81 7.72 -14.59
CA VAL A 15 3.60 8.46 -14.18
C VAL A 15 3.23 9.56 -15.18
N HIS A 16 4.23 10.23 -15.77
CA HIS A 16 4.00 11.31 -16.73
C HIS A 16 3.75 10.87 -18.17
N THR A 17 4.01 9.62 -18.54
CA THR A 17 3.88 9.13 -19.93
C THR A 17 2.94 7.94 -20.03
N TRP A 18 3.32 6.80 -19.48
CA TRP A 18 2.56 5.55 -19.56
C TRP A 18 1.26 5.56 -18.74
N TYR A 19 1.26 6.16 -17.55
CA TYR A 19 0.06 6.22 -16.73
C TYR A 19 -1.04 7.11 -17.34
N LEU A 20 -0.66 8.10 -18.15
CA LEU A 20 -1.61 8.95 -18.87
C LEU A 20 -2.24 8.24 -20.07
N SER A 21 -1.57 7.24 -20.67
CA SER A 21 -2.10 6.46 -21.79
C SER A 21 -3.04 5.33 -21.37
N LEU A 22 -3.09 4.98 -20.08
CA LEU A 22 -3.96 3.92 -19.57
C LEU A 22 -5.43 4.38 -19.50
N ARG A 23 -6.33 3.47 -19.85
CA ARG A 23 -7.76 3.61 -19.56
C ARG A 23 -7.97 3.53 -18.06
N ARG A 24 -8.40 4.64 -17.47
CA ARG A 24 -8.61 4.76 -16.02
C ARG A 24 -9.94 4.11 -15.64
N PRO A 25 -9.97 3.27 -14.60
CA PRO A 25 -11.23 2.76 -14.07
C PRO A 25 -12.05 3.91 -13.45
N PRO A 26 -13.40 3.76 -13.43
CA PRO A 26 -14.27 4.76 -12.84
C PRO A 26 -13.92 4.99 -11.37
N GLY A 27 -13.94 6.25 -10.95
CA GLY A 27 -13.61 6.62 -9.58
C GLY A 27 -12.11 6.69 -9.28
N THR A 28 -11.21 6.84 -10.26
CA THR A 28 -9.80 7.18 -10.00
C THR A 28 -9.70 8.63 -9.47
N PRO A 29 -9.12 8.87 -8.28
CA PRO A 29 -9.04 10.21 -7.72
C PRO A 29 -7.91 11.01 -8.40
N PRO A 30 -7.91 12.34 -8.29
CA PRO A 30 -6.81 13.16 -8.77
C PRO A 30 -5.47 12.76 -8.13
N ASN A 31 -4.37 12.80 -8.90
CA ASN A 31 -3.04 12.37 -8.44
C ASN A 31 -2.57 13.08 -7.16
N TRP A 32 -2.98 14.33 -6.94
CA TRP A 32 -2.60 15.11 -5.75
C TRP A 32 -3.21 14.55 -4.45
N VAL A 33 -4.29 13.76 -4.51
CA VAL A 33 -4.94 13.17 -3.32
C VAL A 33 -4.08 12.06 -2.71
N PHE A 34 -3.33 11.32 -3.54
CA PHE A 34 -2.55 10.18 -3.08
C PHE A 34 -1.47 10.56 -2.05
N GLY A 35 -0.78 11.69 -2.26
CA GLY A 35 0.29 12.14 -1.36
C GLY A 35 -0.17 12.34 0.08
N PRO A 36 -1.12 13.27 0.33
CA PRO A 36 -1.66 13.53 1.67
C PRO A 36 -2.24 12.27 2.33
N VAL A 37 -3.00 11.46 1.58
CA VAL A 37 -3.60 10.25 2.13
C VAL A 37 -2.53 9.27 2.61
N TRP A 38 -1.51 8.98 1.78
CA TRP A 38 -0.42 8.09 2.20
C TRP A 38 0.36 8.63 3.39
N THR A 39 0.64 9.93 3.43
CA THR A 39 1.31 10.56 4.58
C THR A 39 0.51 10.35 5.86
N THR A 40 -0.79 10.62 5.86
CA THR A 40 -1.66 10.39 7.03
C THR A 40 -1.67 8.91 7.42
N LEU A 41 -1.80 8.00 6.45
CA LEU A 41 -1.82 6.57 6.70
C LEU A 41 -0.49 6.05 7.30
N TYR A 42 0.66 6.56 6.85
CA TYR A 42 1.96 6.22 7.44
C TYR A 42 2.06 6.64 8.90
N LEU A 43 1.56 7.82 9.25
CA LEU A 43 1.51 8.28 10.64
C LEU A 43 0.60 7.39 11.50
N MET A 44 -0.56 7.01 10.98
CA MET A 44 -1.49 6.12 11.69
C MET A 44 -0.90 4.71 11.87
N MET A 45 -0.25 4.15 10.85
CA MET A 45 0.44 2.87 10.92
C MET A 45 1.59 2.89 11.94
N ALA A 46 2.39 3.95 11.95
CA ALA A 46 3.47 4.12 12.93
C ALA A 46 2.92 4.22 14.36
N GLY A 47 1.85 4.99 14.56
CA GLY A 47 1.16 5.08 15.85
C GLY A 47 0.61 3.74 16.33
N ALA A 48 -0.05 2.98 15.44
CA ALA A 48 -0.55 1.64 15.76
C ALA A 48 0.58 0.68 16.16
N ALA A 49 1.69 0.67 15.41
CA ALA A 49 2.86 -0.15 15.70
C ALA A 49 3.51 0.24 17.03
N TRP A 50 3.62 1.54 17.33
CA TRP A 50 4.15 2.05 18.59
C TRP A 50 3.31 1.60 19.79
N LEU A 51 1.97 1.67 19.69
CA LEU A 51 1.07 1.21 20.75
C LEU A 51 1.27 -0.29 21.07
N VAL A 52 1.41 -1.12 20.03
CA VAL A 52 1.66 -2.55 20.19
C VAL A 52 3.06 -2.81 20.75
N TRP A 53 4.08 -2.13 20.24
CA TRP A 53 5.46 -2.26 20.71
C TRP A 53 5.57 -1.93 22.21
N ARG A 54 4.88 -0.89 22.69
CA ARG A 54 4.85 -0.57 24.12
C ARG A 54 4.27 -1.65 25.01
N ARG A 55 3.41 -2.53 24.47
CA ARG A 55 2.79 -3.62 25.22
C ARG A 55 3.57 -4.93 25.13
N THR A 56 4.25 -5.19 24.02
CA THR A 56 4.90 -6.48 23.78
C THR A 56 6.43 -6.42 23.70
N GLY A 57 7.01 -5.22 23.65
CA GLY A 57 8.44 -4.99 23.41
C GLY A 57 8.93 -5.42 22.02
N GLY A 58 8.07 -6.01 21.18
CA GLY A 58 8.47 -6.64 19.92
C GLY A 58 7.64 -7.87 19.55
N GLY A 59 8.24 -8.73 18.72
CA GLY A 59 7.75 -10.08 18.46
C GLY A 59 7.03 -10.27 17.12
N ARG A 60 6.26 -11.36 17.03
CA ARG A 60 5.59 -11.80 15.79
C ARG A 60 4.66 -10.75 15.19
N ALA A 61 3.98 -9.97 16.04
CA ALA A 61 3.07 -8.91 15.61
C ALA A 61 3.79 -7.82 14.80
N LEU A 62 4.91 -7.30 15.31
CA LEU A 62 5.68 -6.26 14.61
C LEU A 62 6.44 -6.80 13.39
N ARG A 63 6.86 -8.07 13.39
CA ARG A 63 7.41 -8.71 12.18
C ARG A 63 6.38 -8.79 11.07
N LEU A 64 5.14 -9.14 11.40
CA LEU A 64 4.04 -9.17 10.42
C LEU A 64 3.74 -7.77 9.87
N TRP A 65 3.75 -6.75 10.74
CA TRP A 65 3.65 -5.35 10.31
C TRP A 65 4.79 -4.95 9.37
N GLY A 66 6.03 -5.39 9.65
CA GLY A 66 7.16 -5.20 8.74
C GLY A 66 6.96 -5.84 7.36
N TRP A 67 6.46 -7.09 7.32
CA TRP A 67 6.11 -7.74 6.04
C TRP A 67 4.99 -7.02 5.30
N GLN A 68 3.99 -6.52 6.02
CA GLN A 68 2.91 -5.72 5.47
C GLN A 68 3.45 -4.41 4.85
N LEU A 69 4.41 -3.74 5.49
CA LEU A 69 5.06 -2.55 4.92
C LEU A 69 5.92 -2.88 3.69
N LEU A 70 6.61 -4.02 3.70
CA LEU A 70 7.39 -4.44 2.54
C LEU A 70 6.47 -4.71 1.33
N ALA A 71 5.37 -5.43 1.53
CA ALA A 71 4.38 -5.65 0.48
C ALA A 71 3.79 -4.32 -0.05
N ASN A 72 3.57 -3.34 0.84
CA ASN A 72 3.15 -2.00 0.44
C ASN A 72 4.19 -1.29 -0.43
N ALA A 73 5.47 -1.34 -0.04
CA ALA A 73 6.56 -0.73 -0.78
C ALA A 73 6.82 -1.41 -2.14
N LEU A 74 6.55 -2.71 -2.27
CA LEU A 74 6.71 -3.47 -3.51
C LEU A 74 5.62 -3.17 -4.56
N TRP A 75 4.48 -2.62 -4.15
CA TRP A 75 3.40 -2.30 -5.09
C TRP A 75 3.80 -1.21 -6.10
N THR A 76 4.42 -0.13 -5.63
CA THR A 76 4.85 1.00 -6.49
C THR A 76 5.79 0.55 -7.62
N PRO A 77 6.91 -0.17 -7.37
CA PRO A 77 7.77 -0.65 -8.43
C PRO A 77 7.08 -1.71 -9.31
N ALA A 78 6.18 -2.55 -8.79
CA ALA A 78 5.43 -3.49 -9.62
C ALA A 78 4.50 -2.77 -10.62
N PHE A 79 3.77 -1.75 -10.16
CA PHE A 79 2.80 -1.03 -10.97
C PHE A 79 3.46 -0.02 -11.91
N PHE A 80 4.31 0.87 -11.40
CA PHE A 80 4.87 1.99 -12.16
C PHE A 80 6.27 1.71 -12.71
N GLY A 81 7.07 0.90 -12.01
CA GLY A 81 8.43 0.55 -12.44
C GLY A 81 8.40 -0.49 -13.55
N LEU A 82 7.81 -1.64 -13.28
CA LEU A 82 7.70 -2.77 -14.20
C LEU A 82 6.54 -2.63 -15.19
N ARG A 83 5.59 -1.72 -14.94
CA ARG A 83 4.38 -1.52 -15.77
C ARG A 83 3.56 -2.80 -15.93
N LEU A 84 3.55 -3.65 -14.89
CA LEU A 84 2.85 -4.92 -14.85
C LEU A 84 1.66 -4.85 -13.88
N PRO A 85 0.49 -4.36 -14.32
CA PRO A 85 -0.67 -4.21 -13.44
C PRO A 85 -1.15 -5.55 -12.85
N GLY A 86 -0.97 -6.67 -13.57
CA GLY A 86 -1.27 -8.00 -13.05
C GLY A 86 -0.36 -8.42 -11.87
N LEU A 87 0.93 -8.11 -11.94
CA LEU A 87 1.86 -8.35 -10.83
C LEU A 87 1.53 -7.45 -9.64
N ALA A 88 1.22 -6.18 -9.90
CA ALA A 88 0.79 -5.23 -8.87
C ALA A 88 -0.50 -5.68 -8.16
N LEU A 89 -1.43 -6.31 -8.89
CA LEU A 89 -2.66 -6.88 -8.31
C LEU A 89 -2.35 -8.05 -7.38
N LEU A 90 -1.42 -8.94 -7.76
CA LEU A 90 -0.96 -10.02 -6.90
C LEU A 90 -0.31 -9.47 -5.61
N VAL A 91 0.53 -8.45 -5.73
CA VAL A 91 1.13 -7.75 -4.57
C VAL A 91 0.06 -7.14 -3.67
N MET A 92 -0.98 -6.52 -4.25
CA MET A 92 -2.13 -6.01 -3.49
C MET A 92 -2.89 -7.12 -2.76
N GLY A 93 -3.12 -8.26 -3.41
CA GLY A 93 -3.75 -9.43 -2.76
C GLY A 93 -2.96 -9.91 -1.54
N VAL A 94 -1.64 -10.01 -1.67
CA VAL A 94 -0.75 -10.33 -0.54
C VAL A 94 -0.83 -9.27 0.55
N LEU A 95 -0.83 -7.98 0.18
CA LEU A 95 -0.92 -6.86 1.11
C LEU A 95 -2.24 -6.89 1.91
N VAL A 96 -3.38 -7.15 1.26
CA VAL A 96 -4.69 -7.26 1.91
C VAL A 96 -4.69 -8.37 2.96
N VAL A 97 -4.14 -9.54 2.62
CA VAL A 97 -4.06 -10.67 3.56
C VAL A 97 -3.16 -10.35 4.75
N LEU A 98 -1.98 -9.77 4.50
CA LEU A 98 -1.05 -9.36 5.56
C LEU A 98 -1.68 -8.29 6.46
N LEU A 99 -2.34 -7.29 5.87
CA LEU A 99 -3.02 -6.23 6.60
C LEU A 99 -4.15 -6.78 7.47
N GLY A 100 -5.02 -7.64 6.94
CA GLY A 100 -6.09 -8.26 7.71
C GLY A 100 -5.56 -9.06 8.92
N ARG A 101 -4.44 -9.78 8.74
CA ARG A 101 -3.77 -10.48 9.84
C ARG A 101 -3.17 -9.49 10.86
N THR A 102 -2.54 -8.41 10.41
CA THR A 102 -1.97 -7.37 11.28
C THR A 102 -3.06 -6.72 12.13
N VAL A 103 -4.19 -6.30 11.53
CA VAL A 103 -5.32 -5.70 12.25
C VAL A 103 -5.87 -6.65 13.30
N ARG A 104 -6.06 -7.93 12.96
CA ARG A 104 -6.57 -8.93 13.92
C ARG A 104 -5.63 -9.15 15.10
N ILE A 105 -4.32 -9.23 14.85
CA ILE A 105 -3.32 -9.43 15.91
C ILE A 105 -3.18 -8.16 16.75
N PHE A 106 -3.07 -6.99 16.12
CA PHE A 106 -2.97 -5.71 16.81
C PHE A 106 -4.20 -5.46 17.68
N GLY A 107 -5.40 -5.73 17.16
CA GLY A 107 -6.66 -5.55 17.91
C GLY A 107 -6.80 -6.46 19.13
N ARG A 108 -6.18 -7.66 19.10
CA ARG A 108 -6.11 -8.56 20.26
C ARG A 108 -5.16 -8.07 21.35
N ILE A 109 -4.17 -7.23 21.01
CA ILE A 109 -3.19 -6.69 21.96
C ILE A 109 -3.65 -5.31 22.45
N VAL A 110 -3.99 -4.42 21.51
CA VAL A 110 -4.46 -3.06 21.74
C VAL A 110 -5.61 -2.75 20.75
N PRO A 111 -6.88 -2.73 21.19
CA PRO A 111 -8.02 -2.44 20.30
C PRO A 111 -7.89 -1.13 19.53
N LEU A 112 -7.33 -0.08 20.17
CA LEU A 112 -7.07 1.21 19.53
C LEU A 112 -6.09 1.11 18.34
N ALA A 113 -5.12 0.19 18.39
CA ALA A 113 -4.18 -0.01 17.28
C ALA A 113 -4.88 -0.60 16.05
N ALA A 114 -5.88 -1.46 16.23
CA ALA A 114 -6.72 -1.93 15.11
C ALA A 114 -7.60 -0.81 14.55
N LEU A 115 -8.16 0.05 15.42
CA LEU A 115 -8.98 1.18 15.00
C LEU A 115 -8.18 2.16 14.12
N LEU A 116 -6.94 2.47 14.49
CA LEU A 116 -6.03 3.30 13.70
C LEU A 116 -5.70 2.73 12.33
N LEU A 117 -5.79 1.40 12.16
CA LEU A 117 -5.54 0.72 10.89
C LEU A 117 -6.79 0.60 10.00
N LEU A 118 -8.00 0.91 10.50
CA LEU A 118 -9.22 0.82 9.68
C LEU A 118 -9.20 1.77 8.46
N PRO A 119 -8.80 3.05 8.58
CA PRO A 119 -8.67 3.92 7.41
C PRO A 119 -7.69 3.36 6.38
N TYR A 120 -6.62 2.70 6.84
CA TYR A 120 -5.68 2.04 5.97
C TYR A 120 -6.29 0.84 5.24
N CYS A 121 -7.10 0.02 5.91
CA CYS A 121 -7.84 -1.07 5.26
C CYS A 121 -8.74 -0.56 4.13
N VAL A 122 -9.51 0.51 4.39
CA VAL A 122 -10.41 1.10 3.38
C VAL A 122 -9.60 1.57 2.18
N TRP A 123 -8.49 2.27 2.41
CA TRP A 123 -7.63 2.74 1.33
C TRP A 123 -6.99 1.62 0.53
N VAL A 124 -6.50 0.55 1.17
CA VAL A 124 -5.90 -0.60 0.47
C VAL A 124 -6.92 -1.35 -0.37
N LEU A 125 -8.15 -1.52 0.11
CA LEU A 125 -9.22 -2.14 -0.68
C LEU A 125 -9.56 -1.28 -1.91
N TYR A 126 -9.64 0.03 -1.74
CA TYR A 126 -9.86 0.96 -2.84
C TYR A 126 -8.69 0.95 -3.85
N ALA A 127 -7.44 0.93 -3.38
CA ALA A 127 -6.27 0.82 -4.25
C ALA A 127 -6.21 -0.53 -4.97
N THR A 128 -6.69 -1.60 -4.34
CA THR A 128 -6.84 -2.93 -4.96
C THR A 128 -7.88 -2.88 -6.07
N TYR A 129 -9.03 -2.24 -5.83
CA TYR A 129 -10.05 -2.00 -6.86
C TYR A 129 -9.48 -1.24 -8.06
N LEU A 130 -8.75 -0.14 -7.82
CA LEU A 130 -8.13 0.62 -8.90
C LEU A 130 -7.11 -0.24 -9.67
N THR A 131 -6.25 -0.98 -8.96
CA THR A 131 -5.24 -1.85 -9.59
C THR A 131 -5.90 -2.94 -10.44
N ALA A 132 -6.98 -3.55 -9.95
CA ALA A 132 -7.76 -4.53 -10.70
C ALA A 132 -8.44 -3.91 -11.93
N GLY A 133 -8.99 -2.70 -11.79
CA GLY A 133 -9.58 -1.95 -12.91
C GLY A 133 -8.56 -1.59 -13.98
N PHE A 134 -7.35 -1.18 -13.60
CA PHE A 134 -6.25 -0.94 -14.54
C PHE A 134 -5.85 -2.22 -15.28
N TRP A 135 -5.73 -3.34 -14.56
CA TRP A 135 -5.42 -4.63 -15.17
C TRP A 135 -6.54 -5.10 -16.13
N TRP A 136 -7.81 -4.94 -15.74
CA TRP A 136 -8.94 -5.35 -16.58
C TRP A 136 -9.10 -4.51 -17.85
N LEU A 137 -8.90 -3.19 -17.76
CA LEU A 137 -9.12 -2.27 -18.88
C LEU A 137 -7.94 -2.15 -19.85
N ASN A 138 -6.77 -2.65 -19.46
CA ASN A 138 -5.51 -2.52 -20.21
C ASN A 138 -4.71 -3.83 -20.25
N GLY A 139 -5.34 -4.95 -19.90
CA GLY A 139 -4.79 -6.28 -20.03
C GLY A 139 -5.13 -6.83 -21.40
N ASP A 140 -4.25 -6.58 -22.37
CA ASP A 140 -4.16 -7.34 -23.61
C ASP A 140 -3.30 -8.60 -23.37
#